data_AF-A0A523ZS21-F1
#
_entry.id   AF-A0A523ZS21-F1
#
_cell.length_a   1.000
_cell.length_b   1.000
_cell.length_c   1.000
_cell.angle_alpha   90.00
_cell.angle_beta   90.00
_cell.angle_gamma   90.00
#
_symmetry.space_group_name_H-M   'P 1'
#
loop_
_entity.id
_entity.type
_entity.pdbx_description
1 polymer ?
#
loop_
_entity_poly.entity_id
_entity_poly.type
_entity_poly.pdbx_seq_one_letter_code
_entity_poly.pdbx_strand_id
1 'polypeptide(L)'
;KKGVQVKRMETICKIESVKCVSEILSPLSGVVLRFNNALFDTPGIINRDPYGKGWITIIRPTNLDKELEKLLKPELYAEHIKELTKIDETLLIYRWKKGTKEKTGE
;
A
#
# COMPACT_ATOMS: atom_id res chain seq x y z
N LYS A 1 -17.18 6.49 0.09
CA LYS A 1 -18.61 6.65 -0.32
C LYS A 1 -18.82 5.97 -1.68
N LYS A 2 -19.89 5.19 -1.87
CA LYS A 2 -20.20 4.56 -3.17
C LYS A 2 -20.51 5.60 -4.24
N GLY A 3 -20.21 5.31 -5.49
CA GLY A 3 -20.47 6.18 -6.65
C GLY A 3 -19.50 7.35 -6.82
N VAL A 4 -18.45 7.44 -5.99
CA VAL A 4 -17.43 8.48 -6.11
C VAL A 4 -16.49 8.17 -7.27
N GLN A 5 -16.22 9.18 -8.09
CA GLN A 5 -15.16 9.12 -9.09
C GLN A 5 -13.81 9.33 -8.40
N VAL A 6 -12.82 8.54 -8.78
CA VAL A 6 -11.45 8.62 -8.29
C VAL A 6 -10.48 8.58 -9.46
N LYS A 7 -9.39 9.33 -9.37
CA LYS A 7 -8.29 9.30 -10.34
C LYS A 7 -7.18 8.36 -9.87
N ARG A 8 -6.37 7.86 -10.81
CA ARG A 8 -5.15 7.14 -10.47
C ARG A 8 -4.27 7.99 -9.53
N MET A 9 -3.71 7.37 -8.50
CA MET A 9 -2.92 7.99 -7.43
C MET A 9 -3.70 8.92 -6.49
N GLU A 10 -5.03 8.98 -6.59
CA GLU A 10 -5.86 9.71 -5.62
C GLU A 10 -6.19 8.80 -4.43
N THR A 11 -6.23 9.38 -3.22
CA THR A 11 -6.53 8.65 -1.98
C THR A 11 -7.98 8.18 -1.95
N ILE A 12 -8.19 6.87 -1.82
CA ILE A 12 -9.52 6.25 -1.71
C ILE A 12 -9.95 6.11 -0.25
N CYS A 13 -9.02 5.69 0.61
CA CYS A 13 -9.26 5.53 2.03
C CYS A 13 -7.96 5.64 2.82
N LYS A 14 -8.09 5.64 4.14
CA LYS A 14 -6.96 5.62 5.08
C LYS A 14 -7.08 4.37 5.93
N ILE A 15 -5.94 3.75 6.23
CA ILE A 15 -5.84 2.62 7.14
C ILE A 15 -5.00 3.09 8.33
N GLU A 16 -5.55 2.89 9.52
CA GLU A 16 -4.91 3.28 10.77
C GLU A 16 -4.51 2.05 11.56
N SER A 17 -3.30 2.10 12.08
CA SER A 17 -2.76 1.12 13.02
C SER A 17 -2.23 1.86 14.24
N VAL A 18 -1.90 1.12 15.29
CA VAL A 18 -1.25 1.68 16.50
C VAL A 18 0.08 2.39 16.22
N LYS A 19 0.73 2.15 15.08
CA LYS A 19 2.05 2.71 14.75
C LYS A 19 2.02 3.79 13.67
N CYS A 20 1.02 3.76 12.80
CA CYS A 20 1.02 4.55 11.58
C CYS A 20 -0.39 4.70 11.01
N VAL A 21 -0.60 5.82 10.33
CA VAL A 21 -1.75 6.07 9.44
C VAL A 21 -1.23 6.07 8.01
N SER A 22 -1.75 5.18 7.18
CA SER A 22 -1.35 5.03 5.78
C SER A 22 -2.51 5.38 4.85
N GLU A 23 -2.23 6.15 3.81
CA GLU A 23 -3.19 6.42 2.74
C GLU A 23 -3.17 5.31 1.69
N ILE A 24 -4.35 4.88 1.25
CA ILE A 24 -4.51 3.91 0.17
C ILE A 24 -4.89 4.66 -1.09
N LEU A 25 -3.96 4.66 -2.05
CA LEU A 25 -4.13 5.33 -3.34
C LEU A 25 -4.82 4.41 -4.35
N SER A 26 -5.60 5.00 -5.25
CA SER A 26 -6.23 4.26 -6.33
C SER A 26 -5.19 3.82 -7.38
N PRO A 27 -5.12 2.52 -7.71
CA PRO A 27 -4.25 2.06 -8.80
C PRO A 27 -4.79 2.46 -10.17
N LEU A 28 -6.08 2.80 -10.28
CA LEU A 28 -6.79 3.09 -11.53
C LEU A 28 -7.74 4.28 -11.37
N SER A 29 -7.98 5.01 -12.45
CA SER A 29 -9.06 5.98 -12.55
C SER A 29 -10.39 5.25 -12.77
N GLY A 30 -11.44 5.64 -12.06
CA GLY A 30 -12.69 4.88 -12.09
C GLY A 30 -13.78 5.39 -11.15
N VAL A 31 -14.82 4.57 -10.99
CA VAL A 31 -15.91 4.79 -10.05
C VAL A 31 -15.87 3.74 -8.96
N VAL A 32 -15.86 4.16 -7.69
CA VAL A 32 -15.93 3.24 -6.55
C VAL A 32 -17.34 2.65 -6.44
N LEU A 33 -17.47 1.33 -6.62
CA LEU A 33 -18.75 0.63 -6.55
C LEU A 33 -19.14 0.33 -5.10
N ARG A 34 -18.20 -0.22 -4.31
CA ARG A 34 -18.44 -0.59 -2.91
C ARG A 34 -17.15 -0.78 -2.13
N PHE A 35 -17.25 -0.63 -0.82
CA PHE A 35 -16.22 -0.99 0.14
C PHE A 35 -16.55 -2.32 0.83
N ASN A 36 -15.52 -3.00 1.33
CA ASN A 36 -15.69 -4.22 2.11
C ASN A 36 -16.11 -3.87 3.54
N ASN A 37 -17.40 -4.03 3.84
CA ASN A 37 -17.91 -3.68 5.16
C ASN A 37 -17.33 -4.54 6.29
N ALA A 38 -16.88 -5.78 6.00
CA ALA A 38 -16.31 -6.67 7.00
C ALA A 38 -15.02 -6.12 7.64
N LEU A 39 -14.32 -5.19 6.97
CA LEU A 39 -13.12 -4.56 7.51
C LEU A 39 -13.41 -3.54 8.62
N PHE A 40 -14.64 -3.01 8.71
CA PHE A 40 -15.02 -2.13 9.82
C PHE A 40 -15.23 -2.93 11.11
N ASP A 41 -15.81 -4.13 11.00
CA ASP A 41 -16.06 -5.00 12.15
C ASP A 41 -14.80 -5.78 12.54
N THR A 42 -14.03 -6.25 11.54
CA THR A 42 -12.85 -7.08 11.75
C THR A 42 -11.68 -6.59 10.88
N PRO A 43 -11.03 -5.47 11.23
CA PRO A 43 -9.95 -4.89 10.43
C PRO A 43 -8.76 -5.83 10.25
N GLY A 44 -8.50 -6.73 11.21
CA GLY A 44 -7.39 -7.70 11.15
C GLY A 44 -7.49 -8.73 10.02
N ILE A 45 -8.62 -8.84 9.30
CA ILE A 45 -8.74 -9.69 8.12
C ILE A 45 -7.73 -9.26 7.04
N ILE A 46 -7.50 -7.96 6.86
CA ILE A 46 -6.58 -7.45 5.84
C ILE A 46 -5.16 -7.97 6.00
N ASN A 47 -4.73 -8.23 7.25
CA ASN A 47 -3.39 -8.74 7.53
C ASN A 47 -3.29 -10.26 7.32
N ARG A 48 -4.38 -11.00 7.53
CA ARG A 48 -4.40 -12.47 7.46
C ARG A 48 -4.70 -13.00 6.06
N ASP A 49 -5.55 -12.29 5.32
CA ASP A 49 -6.03 -12.69 3.99
C ASP A 49 -6.20 -11.47 3.07
N PRO A 50 -5.09 -10.80 2.68
CA PRO A 50 -5.13 -9.53 1.94
C PRO A 50 -5.76 -9.63 0.54
N TYR A 51 -5.64 -10.80 -0.11
CA TYR A 51 -6.13 -11.01 -1.48
C TYR A 51 -7.48 -11.74 -1.54
N GLY A 52 -7.90 -12.41 -0.47
CA GLY A 52 -9.22 -13.03 -0.35
C GLY A 52 -10.21 -12.12 0.37
N LYS A 53 -10.51 -12.43 1.63
CA LYS A 53 -11.51 -11.73 2.44
C LYS A 53 -11.13 -10.28 2.79
N GLY A 54 -9.86 -9.92 2.68
CA GLY A 54 -9.29 -8.63 3.04
C GLY A 54 -9.32 -7.56 1.95
N TRP A 55 -10.00 -7.77 0.82
CA TRP A 55 -10.14 -6.76 -0.22
C TRP A 55 -10.74 -5.46 0.35
N ILE A 56 -10.30 -4.30 -0.15
CA ILE A 56 -10.71 -2.99 0.40
C ILE A 56 -11.93 -2.42 -0.33
N THR A 57 -11.85 -2.36 -1.65
CA THR A 57 -12.85 -1.70 -2.50
C THR A 57 -12.93 -2.36 -3.87
N ILE A 58 -14.06 -2.20 -4.54
CA ILE A 58 -14.24 -2.58 -5.95
C ILE A 58 -14.46 -1.31 -6.76
N ILE A 59 -13.68 -1.17 -7.84
CA ILE A 59 -13.69 -0.01 -8.72
C ILE A 59 -14.13 -0.47 -10.12
N ARG A 60 -15.02 0.31 -10.74
CA ARG A 60 -15.28 0.20 -12.18
C ARG A 60 -14.32 1.15 -12.90
N PRO A 61 -13.27 0.65 -13.56
CA PRO A 61 -12.27 1.48 -14.22
C PRO A 61 -12.87 2.24 -15.40
N THR A 62 -12.39 3.46 -15.65
CA THR A 62 -12.80 4.24 -16.84
C THR A 62 -11.86 4.05 -18.03
N ASN A 63 -10.63 3.59 -17.81
CA ASN A 63 -9.62 3.41 -18.87
C ASN A 63 -8.69 2.24 -18.53
N LEU A 64 -9.26 1.03 -18.46
CA LEU A 64 -8.58 -0.15 -17.93
C LEU A 64 -7.32 -0.52 -18.73
N ASP A 65 -7.45 -0.66 -20.05
CA ASP A 65 -6.36 -1.17 -20.90
C ASP A 65 -5.09 -0.31 -20.79
N LYS A 66 -5.25 1.02 -20.93
CA LYS A 66 -4.10 1.96 -20.90
C LYS A 66 -3.49 2.12 -19.50
N GLU A 67 -4.26 1.90 -18.44
CA GLU A 67 -3.75 2.07 -17.08
C GLU A 67 -3.18 0.77 -16.51
N LEU A 68 -3.62 -0.41 -16.99
CA LEU A 68 -3.01 -1.70 -16.66
C LEU A 68 -1.55 -1.78 -17.12
N GLU A 69 -1.23 -1.22 -18.30
CA GLU A 69 0.15 -1.14 -18.80
C GLU A 69 1.11 -0.39 -17.87
N LYS A 70 0.58 0.44 -16.97
CA LYS A 70 1.36 1.24 -16.01
C LYS A 70 1.58 0.51 -14.68
N LEU A 71 0.97 -0.65 -14.49
CA LEU A 71 1.11 -1.44 -13.27
C LEU A 71 2.23 -2.47 -13.45
N LEU A 72 2.91 -2.76 -12.34
CA LEU A 72 3.94 -3.78 -12.32
C LEU A 72 3.30 -5.18 -12.37
N LYS A 73 3.90 -6.06 -13.17
CA LYS A 73 3.61 -7.50 -13.10
C LYS A 73 4.10 -8.08 -11.77
N PRO A 74 3.52 -9.20 -11.28
CA PRO A 74 3.88 -9.78 -9.99
C PRO A 74 5.39 -10.02 -9.81
N GLU A 75 6.07 -10.51 -10.85
CA GLU A 75 7.50 -10.81 -10.82
C GLU A 75 8.33 -9.53 -10.65
N LEU A 76 7.99 -8.50 -11.43
CA LEU A 76 8.65 -7.19 -11.37
C LEU A 76 8.38 -6.47 -10.04
N TYR A 77 7.18 -6.64 -9.47
CA TYR A 77 6.87 -6.09 -8.16
C TYR A 77 7.70 -6.77 -7.06
N ALA A 78 7.85 -8.10 -7.12
CA ALA A 78 8.68 -8.83 -6.17
C ALA A 78 10.15 -8.39 -6.24
N GLU A 79 10.69 -8.17 -7.44
CA GLU A 79 12.04 -7.61 -7.62
C GLU A 79 12.15 -6.18 -7.09
N HIS A 80 11.16 -5.33 -7.37
CA HIS A 80 11.13 -3.96 -6.86
C HIS A 80 11.15 -3.91 -5.33
N ILE A 81 10.37 -4.76 -4.66
CA ILE A 81 10.38 -4.87 -3.20
C ILE A 81 11.73 -5.34 -2.69
N LYS A 82 12.34 -6.36 -3.30
CA LYS A 82 13.69 -6.82 -2.91
C LYS A 82 14.71 -5.69 -2.99
N GLU A 83 14.64 -4.86 -4.03
CA GLU A 83 15.56 -3.74 -4.20
C GLU A 83 15.34 -2.65 -3.15
N LEU A 84 14.07 -2.28 -2.88
CA LEU A 84 13.73 -1.34 -1.81
C LEU A 84 14.19 -1.82 -0.43
N THR A 85 14.08 -3.12 -0.14
CA THR A 85 14.51 -3.68 1.14
C THR A 85 16.03 -3.75 1.29
N LYS A 86 16.80 -3.94 0.20
CA LYS A 86 18.28 -3.83 0.25
C LYS A 86 18.72 -2.42 0.64
N ILE A 87 18.02 -1.42 0.10
CA ILE A 87 18.26 -0.01 0.44
C ILE A 87 17.95 0.20 1.93
N ASP A 88 16.88 -0.39 2.45
CA ASP A 88 16.52 -0.29 3.86
C ASP A 88 17.55 -1.00 4.77
N GLU A 89 18.04 -2.21 4.45
CA GLU A 89 19.12 -2.83 5.24
C GLU A 89 20.41 -1.99 5.22
N THR A 90 20.76 -1.42 4.07
CA THR A 90 21.94 -0.54 3.96
C THR A 90 21.76 0.74 4.78
N LEU A 91 20.56 1.35 4.74
CA LEU A 91 20.23 2.56 5.51
C LEU A 91 20.00 2.26 7.00
N LEU A 92 19.47 1.11 7.37
CA LEU A 92 19.30 0.65 8.75
C LEU A 92 20.66 0.39 9.36
N ILE A 93 21.57 -0.31 8.66
CA ILE A 93 22.96 -0.48 9.10
C ILE A 93 23.64 0.88 9.22
N TYR A 94 23.46 1.79 8.25
CA TYR A 94 24.04 3.14 8.32
C TYR A 94 23.49 3.97 9.49
N ARG A 95 22.17 4.02 9.66
CA ARG A 95 21.48 4.74 10.75
C ARG A 95 21.81 4.14 12.11
N TRP A 96 21.88 2.81 12.20
CA TRP A 96 22.26 2.11 13.44
C TRP A 96 23.73 2.37 13.78
N LYS A 97 24.65 2.30 12.81
CA LYS A 97 26.08 2.63 13.00
C LYS A 97 26.31 4.11 13.37
N LYS A 98 25.53 5.05 12.81
CA LYS A 98 25.58 6.46 13.21
C LYS A 98 25.00 6.69 14.60
N GLY A 99 23.87 6.07 14.91
CA GLY A 99 23.23 6.14 16.22
C GLY A 99 24.00 5.41 17.34
N THR A 100 24.86 4.45 17.01
CA THR A 100 25.79 3.84 17.99
C THR A 100 27.03 4.69 18.21
N LYS A 101 27.60 5.34 17.17
CA LYS A 101 28.73 6.27 17.32
C LYS A 101 28.42 7.51 18.16
N GLU A 102 27.18 7.99 18.18
CA GLU A 102 26.78 9.09 19.09
C GLU A 102 26.58 8.63 20.55
N LYS A 103 26.48 7.31 20.81
CA LYS A 103 26.30 6.75 22.16
C LYS A 103 27.56 6.18 22.78
N THR A 104 28.58 5.87 21.97
CA THR A 104 29.93 5.54 22.44
C THR A 104 30.82 6.71 22.05
N GLY A 105 31.01 7.67 22.96
CA GLY A 105 31.98 8.75 22.78
C GLY A 105 33.41 8.20 22.81
N GLU A 106 33.85 7.64 21.67
CA GLU A 106 35.24 7.38 21.30
C GLU A 106 35.55 8.07 19.96
#